data_AF-A0A3D0VCH0-F1
#
_entry.id   AF-A0A3D0VCH0-F1
#
_cell.length_a   1.000
_cell.length_b   1.000
_cell.length_c   1.000
_cell.angle_alpha   90.00
_cell.angle_beta   90.00
_cell.angle_gamma   90.00
#
_symmetry.space_group_name_H-M   'P 1'
#
loop_
_entity.id
_entity.type
_entity.pdbx_description
1 polymer ?
#
loop_
_entity_poly.entity_id
_entity_poly.type
_entity_poly.pdbx_seq_one_letter_code
_entity_poly.pdbx_strand_id
1 'polypeptide(L)'
;MSVQAPSAVVLVRPRTFMPNPATAVDNAFQMPAHAADRQSLAAAARDEVTGLAEALASAGVTVHLFEDYDETRPDSVFPNNWLSTHAGGHIGIFPMYAPNRRHERRSDILDFLKTHYRVQDVIDYSGLEMDRVFLEGTGAMVLDHGGRVAYAARSRRADPVALERFCTNFGYEPMLFDAIDADGTAVYHTNVMMSVATDFAMVGLDLIPSAERR
;
A
#
# COMPACT_ATOMS: atom_id res chain seq x y z
N MET A 1 -13.38 0.70 19.96
CA MET A 1 -12.90 0.56 18.57
C MET A 1 -11.49 -0.03 18.63
N SER A 2 -11.15 -0.93 17.69
CA SER A 2 -9.81 -1.50 17.62
C SER A 2 -8.79 -0.39 17.30
N VAL A 3 -7.59 -0.48 17.88
CA VAL A 3 -6.47 0.39 17.55
C VAL A 3 -5.82 -0.05 16.23
N GLN A 4 -5.93 -1.35 15.89
CA GLN A 4 -5.27 -1.95 14.74
C GLN A 4 -6.17 -1.99 13.50
N ALA A 5 -7.42 -2.45 13.66
CA ALA A 5 -8.36 -2.58 12.54
C ALA A 5 -9.18 -1.29 12.36
N PRO A 6 -9.17 -0.67 11.17
CA PRO A 6 -9.90 0.56 10.93
C PRO A 6 -11.42 0.30 10.81
N SER A 7 -12.23 1.29 11.20
CA SER A 7 -13.69 1.25 11.01
C SER A 7 -14.13 1.77 9.63
N ALA A 8 -13.20 2.30 8.84
CA ALA A 8 -13.46 2.82 7.51
C ALA A 8 -12.28 2.52 6.56
N VAL A 9 -12.57 2.34 5.27
CA VAL A 9 -11.56 2.07 4.24
C VAL A 9 -11.78 2.95 3.01
N VAL A 10 -10.68 3.25 2.32
CA VAL A 10 -10.70 3.84 0.97
C VAL A 10 -10.37 2.72 -0.02
N LEU A 11 -11.25 2.54 -0.99
CA LEU A 11 -11.05 1.62 -2.11
C LEU A 11 -11.08 2.40 -3.41
N VAL A 12 -10.32 1.94 -4.40
CA VAL A 12 -10.37 2.47 -5.76
C VAL A 12 -10.81 1.36 -6.70
N ARG A 13 -11.92 1.56 -7.40
CA ARG A 13 -12.41 0.64 -8.42
C ARG A 13 -11.73 0.96 -9.75
N PRO A 14 -10.92 0.02 -10.31
CA PRO A 14 -10.13 0.29 -11.49
C PRO A 14 -11.00 0.26 -12.77
N ARG A 15 -10.52 0.96 -13.82
CA ARG A 15 -11.08 0.90 -15.18
C ARG A 15 -10.25 0.05 -16.13
N THR A 16 -8.92 0.04 -15.98
CA THR A 16 -7.99 -0.61 -16.92
C THR A 16 -6.97 -1.53 -16.23
N PHE A 17 -7.37 -2.20 -15.15
CA PHE A 17 -6.49 -3.11 -14.42
C PHE A 17 -5.84 -4.12 -15.37
N MET A 18 -4.52 -4.23 -15.28
CA MET A 18 -3.71 -5.22 -15.98
C MET A 18 -2.36 -5.38 -15.25
N PRO A 19 -1.65 -6.51 -15.44
CA PRO A 19 -0.26 -6.61 -15.00
C PRO A 19 0.57 -5.48 -15.60
N ASN A 20 1.19 -4.65 -14.75
CA ASN A 20 1.92 -3.46 -15.18
C ASN A 20 3.37 -3.82 -15.58
N PRO A 21 3.75 -3.69 -16.87
CA PRO A 21 5.10 -4.03 -17.32
C PRO A 21 6.20 -3.19 -16.65
N ALA A 22 5.89 -1.97 -16.19
CA ALA A 22 6.85 -1.10 -15.50
C ALA A 22 7.22 -1.62 -14.10
N THR A 23 6.39 -2.50 -13.53
CA THR A 23 6.63 -3.13 -12.22
C THR A 23 7.02 -4.60 -12.31
N ALA A 24 6.91 -5.22 -13.48
CA ALA A 24 7.20 -6.65 -13.64
C ALA A 24 8.67 -7.02 -13.32
N VAL A 25 9.59 -6.05 -13.39
CA VAL A 25 11.02 -6.26 -13.10
C VAL A 25 11.29 -6.48 -11.62
N ASP A 26 10.47 -5.93 -10.73
CA ASP A 26 10.65 -6.02 -9.28
C ASP A 26 9.42 -6.57 -8.54
N ASN A 27 8.40 -7.05 -9.27
CA ASN A 27 7.22 -7.69 -8.71
C ASN A 27 7.08 -9.11 -9.27
N ALA A 28 7.68 -10.07 -8.57
CA ALA A 28 7.64 -11.49 -8.91
C ALA A 28 6.23 -12.12 -8.83
N PHE A 29 5.24 -11.42 -8.26
CA PHE A 29 3.87 -11.90 -8.13
C PHE A 29 3.00 -11.57 -9.36
N GLN A 30 3.52 -10.77 -10.31
CA GLN A 30 2.78 -10.49 -11.55
C GLN A 30 2.85 -11.66 -12.52
N MET A 31 1.68 -12.18 -12.87
CA MET A 31 1.54 -13.14 -13.97
C MET A 31 1.39 -12.39 -15.29
N PRO A 32 2.09 -12.81 -16.37
CA PRO A 32 1.86 -12.26 -17.70
C PRO A 32 0.39 -12.45 -18.11
N ALA A 33 -0.21 -11.41 -18.68
CA ALA A 33 -1.52 -11.48 -19.29
C ALA A 33 -1.43 -11.25 -20.80
N HIS A 34 -2.22 -11.98 -21.58
CA HIS A 34 -2.33 -11.71 -23.01
C HIS A 34 -3.13 -10.44 -23.26
N ALA A 35 -2.75 -9.68 -24.28
CA ALA A 35 -3.44 -8.44 -24.63
C ALA A 35 -4.93 -8.65 -24.95
N ALA A 36 -5.29 -9.83 -25.46
CA ALA A 36 -6.67 -10.23 -25.74
C ALA A 36 -7.55 -10.28 -24.47
N ASP A 37 -6.95 -10.53 -23.30
CA ASP A 37 -7.68 -10.73 -22.04
C ASP A 37 -7.89 -9.41 -21.28
N ARG A 38 -7.29 -8.30 -21.75
CA ARG A 38 -7.26 -7.00 -21.06
C ARG A 38 -8.65 -6.56 -20.59
N GLN A 39 -9.65 -6.61 -21.45
CA GLN A 39 -11.00 -6.16 -21.10
C GLN A 39 -11.64 -7.08 -20.07
N SER A 40 -11.47 -8.39 -20.20
CA SER A 40 -12.01 -9.37 -19.26
C SER A 40 -11.34 -9.29 -17.89
N LEU A 41 -10.02 -9.06 -17.83
CA LEU A 41 -9.27 -8.88 -16.58
C LEU A 41 -9.68 -7.59 -15.87
N ALA A 42 -9.80 -6.48 -16.62
CA ALA A 42 -10.26 -5.23 -16.04
C ALA A 42 -11.69 -5.33 -15.50
N ALA A 43 -12.58 -6.04 -16.21
CA ALA A 43 -13.94 -6.31 -15.73
C ALA A 43 -13.95 -7.19 -14.47
N ALA A 44 -13.17 -8.28 -14.46
CA ALA A 44 -13.06 -9.15 -13.28
C ALA A 44 -12.53 -8.39 -12.06
N ALA A 45 -11.45 -7.62 -12.20
CA ALA A 45 -10.91 -6.80 -11.11
C ALA A 45 -11.92 -5.75 -10.61
N ARG A 46 -12.71 -5.16 -11.52
CA ARG A 46 -13.80 -4.25 -11.16
C ARG A 46 -14.88 -4.95 -10.31
N ASP A 47 -15.28 -6.16 -10.72
CA ASP A 47 -16.28 -6.95 -10.02
C ASP A 47 -15.75 -7.43 -8.65
N GLU A 48 -14.49 -7.85 -8.57
CA GLU A 48 -13.83 -8.23 -7.31
C GLU A 48 -13.76 -7.07 -6.30
N VAL A 49 -13.35 -5.87 -6.73
CA VAL A 49 -13.34 -4.68 -5.86
C VAL A 49 -14.76 -4.31 -5.43
N THR A 50 -15.76 -4.51 -6.28
CA THR A 50 -17.17 -4.29 -5.94
C THR A 50 -17.64 -5.27 -4.88
N GLY A 51 -17.36 -6.56 -5.06
CA GLY A 51 -17.68 -7.58 -4.06
C GLY A 51 -16.97 -7.33 -2.73
N LEU A 52 -15.70 -6.91 -2.74
CA LEU A 52 -14.96 -6.52 -1.54
C LEU A 52 -15.64 -5.35 -0.80
N ALA A 53 -16.03 -4.30 -1.54
CA ALA A 53 -16.72 -3.16 -0.97
C ALA A 53 -18.05 -3.56 -0.30
N GLU A 54 -18.84 -4.40 -0.97
CA GLU A 54 -20.12 -4.90 -0.44
C GLU A 54 -19.92 -5.80 0.79
N ALA A 55 -18.91 -6.67 0.77
CA ALA A 55 -18.60 -7.55 1.90
C ALA A 55 -18.15 -6.75 3.13
N LEU A 56 -17.27 -5.76 2.96
CA LEU A 56 -16.80 -4.89 4.05
C LEU A 56 -17.95 -4.04 4.61
N ALA A 57 -18.77 -3.45 3.75
CA ALA A 57 -19.95 -2.69 4.17
C ALA A 57 -20.94 -3.57 4.97
N SER A 58 -21.17 -4.80 4.50
CA SER A 58 -22.03 -5.78 5.19
C SER A 58 -21.48 -6.20 6.55
N ALA A 59 -20.15 -6.16 6.73
CA ALA A 59 -19.49 -6.37 8.01
C ALA A 59 -19.49 -5.13 8.92
N GLY A 60 -20.10 -4.01 8.49
CA GLY A 60 -20.20 -2.77 9.27
C GLY A 60 -19.02 -1.80 9.09
N VAL A 61 -18.13 -2.04 8.13
CA VAL A 61 -17.04 -1.12 7.78
C VAL A 61 -17.57 -0.01 6.88
N THR A 62 -17.23 1.24 7.17
CA THR A 62 -17.56 2.35 6.26
C THR A 62 -16.67 2.28 5.02
N VAL A 63 -17.25 2.11 3.84
CA VAL A 63 -16.49 2.00 2.59
C VAL A 63 -16.63 3.27 1.76
N HIS A 64 -15.48 3.91 1.47
CA HIS A 64 -15.38 5.01 0.52
C HIS A 64 -14.80 4.49 -0.78
N LEU A 65 -15.69 4.21 -1.75
CA LEU A 65 -15.31 3.65 -3.03
C LEU A 65 -15.21 4.74 -4.09
N PHE A 66 -14.02 4.91 -4.64
CA PHE A 66 -13.73 5.88 -5.71
C PHE A 66 -13.61 5.17 -7.04
N GLU A 67 -14.29 5.67 -8.07
CA GLU A 67 -14.09 5.22 -9.44
C GLU A 67 -12.80 5.84 -9.99
N ASP A 68 -11.96 5.05 -10.64
CA ASP A 68 -10.88 5.58 -11.48
C ASP A 68 -11.29 5.56 -12.94
N TYR A 69 -11.32 6.74 -13.57
CA TYR A 69 -11.68 6.89 -14.98
C TYR A 69 -10.46 7.06 -15.89
N ASP A 70 -9.26 7.17 -15.31
CA ASP A 70 -8.03 7.33 -16.06
C ASP A 70 -7.54 5.96 -16.58
N GLU A 71 -7.52 5.81 -17.90
CA GLU A 71 -7.15 4.54 -18.55
C GLU A 71 -5.66 4.22 -18.46
N THR A 72 -4.84 5.18 -17.99
CA THR A 72 -3.37 5.05 -17.90
C THR A 72 -2.88 4.49 -16.56
N ARG A 73 -3.78 4.15 -15.63
CA ARG A 73 -3.45 3.74 -14.25
C ARG A 73 -3.84 2.28 -13.96
N PRO A 74 -3.06 1.30 -14.43
CA PRO A 74 -3.40 -0.11 -14.25
C PRO A 74 -3.36 -0.58 -12.79
N ASP A 75 -2.58 0.08 -11.93
CA ASP A 75 -2.41 -0.27 -10.52
C ASP A 75 -3.20 0.64 -9.55
N SER A 76 -4.12 1.49 -10.06
CA SER A 76 -4.86 2.44 -9.21
C SER A 76 -5.72 1.79 -8.13
N VAL A 77 -6.04 0.49 -8.30
CA VAL A 77 -6.70 -0.35 -7.31
C VAL A 77 -5.94 -0.47 -5.98
N PHE A 78 -4.65 -0.10 -5.94
CA PHE A 78 -3.78 -0.16 -4.76
C PHE A 78 -3.47 1.23 -4.17
N PRO A 79 -4.46 1.97 -3.63
CA PRO A 79 -4.22 3.29 -3.03
C PRO A 79 -3.31 3.23 -1.81
N ASN A 80 -3.22 2.05 -1.16
CA ASN A 80 -2.37 1.79 0.00
C ASN A 80 -0.87 2.04 -0.28
N ASN A 81 -0.45 2.04 -1.55
CA ASN A 81 0.94 2.29 -1.91
C ASN A 81 1.32 3.78 -1.91
N TRP A 82 0.37 4.68 -2.13
CA TRP A 82 0.66 6.12 -2.19
C TRP A 82 0.00 6.93 -1.06
N LEU A 83 -0.97 6.34 -0.34
CA LEU A 83 -1.74 6.99 0.73
C LEU A 83 -1.74 6.16 2.02
N SER A 84 -1.66 6.84 3.16
CA SER A 84 -2.03 6.27 4.47
C SER A 84 -2.72 7.31 5.34
N THR A 85 -3.56 6.85 6.28
CA THR A 85 -4.24 7.69 7.27
C THR A 85 -3.87 7.21 8.67
N HIS A 86 -3.77 8.14 9.62
CA HIS A 86 -3.29 7.87 10.97
C HIS A 86 -4.14 8.55 12.04
N ALA A 87 -4.13 7.96 13.23
CA ALA A 87 -4.75 8.56 14.41
C ALA A 87 -4.27 10.00 14.64
N GLY A 88 -5.14 10.87 15.16
CA GLY A 88 -4.85 12.30 15.27
C GLY A 88 -5.17 13.10 14.00
N GLY A 89 -5.60 12.44 12.91
CA GLY A 89 -5.99 13.13 11.68
C GLY A 89 -4.83 13.42 10.75
N HIS A 90 -3.78 12.61 10.77
CA HIS A 90 -2.62 12.79 9.90
C HIS A 90 -2.74 11.92 8.65
N ILE A 91 -2.34 12.48 7.50
CA ILE A 91 -2.28 11.76 6.23
C ILE A 91 -0.83 11.73 5.74
N GLY A 92 -0.38 10.56 5.28
CA GLY A 92 0.90 10.40 4.59
C GLY A 92 0.69 10.18 3.10
N ILE A 93 1.40 10.96 2.27
CA ILE A 93 1.47 10.77 0.81
C ILE A 93 2.88 10.33 0.45
N PHE A 94 3.00 9.30 -0.39
CA PHE A 94 4.24 8.56 -0.53
C PHE A 94 4.89 8.63 -1.92
N PRO A 95 6.24 8.57 -1.98
CA PRO A 95 7.00 8.51 -3.21
C PRO A 95 6.96 7.09 -3.81
N MET A 96 6.64 7.02 -5.10
CA MET A 96 6.46 5.77 -5.84
C MET A 96 7.69 5.45 -6.70
N TYR A 97 8.17 4.21 -6.64
CA TYR A 97 9.37 3.79 -7.37
C TYR A 97 9.13 3.84 -8.88
N ALA A 98 8.06 3.16 -9.33
CA ALA A 98 7.67 3.12 -10.73
C ALA A 98 7.11 4.49 -11.18
N PRO A 99 7.69 5.16 -12.19
CA PRO A 99 7.25 6.50 -12.60
C PRO A 99 5.79 6.57 -13.03
N ASN A 100 5.28 5.52 -13.68
CA ASN A 100 3.89 5.45 -14.14
C ASN A 100 2.87 5.19 -13.01
N ARG A 101 3.33 5.06 -11.76
CA ARG A 101 2.44 4.96 -10.60
C ARG A 101 2.29 6.28 -9.85
N ARG A 102 3.14 7.26 -10.15
CA ARG A 102 3.19 8.56 -9.46
C ARG A 102 1.92 9.38 -9.69
N HIS A 103 1.30 9.25 -10.86
CA HIS A 103 0.04 9.92 -11.19
C HIS A 103 -1.20 9.20 -10.64
N GLU A 104 -1.04 8.07 -9.93
CA GLU A 104 -2.13 7.45 -9.16
C GLU A 104 -2.52 8.26 -7.92
N ARG A 105 -1.65 9.16 -7.46
CA ARG A 105 -1.95 10.10 -6.38
C ARG A 105 -3.11 11.00 -6.77
N ARG A 106 -4.18 10.93 -5.99
CA ARG A 106 -5.49 11.51 -6.33
C ARG A 106 -5.88 12.60 -5.34
N SER A 107 -5.97 13.85 -5.81
CA SER A 107 -6.37 14.99 -4.99
C SER A 107 -7.82 14.91 -4.55
N ASP A 108 -8.71 14.34 -5.38
CA ASP A 108 -10.13 14.18 -5.05
C ASP A 108 -10.36 13.29 -3.83
N ILE A 109 -9.53 12.25 -3.65
CA ILE A 109 -9.54 11.41 -2.44
C ILE A 109 -9.07 12.22 -1.22
N LEU A 110 -8.01 13.02 -1.36
CA LEU A 110 -7.52 13.86 -0.27
C LEU A 110 -8.54 14.93 0.15
N ASP A 111 -9.20 15.57 -0.82
CA ASP A 111 -10.21 16.58 -0.57
C ASP A 111 -11.47 15.99 0.08
N PHE A 112 -11.86 14.78 -0.35
CA PHE A 112 -12.91 14.02 0.32
C PHE A 112 -12.56 13.76 1.78
N LEU A 113 -11.34 13.27 2.07
CA LEU A 113 -10.90 13.00 3.44
C LEU A 113 -10.88 14.26 4.30
N LYS A 114 -10.39 15.39 3.77
CA LYS A 114 -10.40 16.69 4.47
C LYS A 114 -11.80 17.20 4.77
N THR A 115 -12.77 16.87 3.93
CA THR A 115 -14.17 17.32 4.07
C THR A 115 -14.95 16.45 5.07
N HIS A 116 -14.70 15.14 5.08
CA HIS A 116 -15.50 14.17 5.85
C HIS A 116 -14.84 13.73 7.15
N TYR A 117 -13.53 13.94 7.29
CA TYR A 117 -12.77 13.61 8.49
C TYR A 117 -12.04 14.84 9.02
N ARG A 118 -11.74 14.81 10.32
CA ARG A 118 -10.89 15.81 10.93
C ARG A 118 -9.43 15.55 10.54
N VAL A 119 -9.01 16.10 9.41
CA VAL A 119 -7.60 16.12 9.00
C VAL A 119 -6.90 17.28 9.72
N GLN A 120 -5.80 16.99 10.39
CA GLN A 120 -4.95 17.97 11.06
C GLN A 120 -3.72 18.31 10.22
N ASP A 121 -3.12 17.31 9.58
CA ASP A 121 -1.93 17.51 8.76
C ASP A 121 -1.85 16.52 7.60
N VAL A 122 -1.19 16.95 6.53
CA VAL A 122 -0.88 16.13 5.35
C VAL A 122 0.61 16.22 5.10
N ILE A 123 1.32 15.12 5.31
CA ILE A 123 2.76 15.03 5.13
C ILE A 123 3.01 14.38 3.77
N ASP A 124 3.58 15.16 2.85
CA ASP A 124 3.85 14.72 1.48
C ASP A 124 5.34 14.40 1.28
N TYR A 125 5.63 13.12 1.10
CA TYR A 125 6.97 12.60 0.83
C TYR A 125 7.26 12.44 -0.67
N SER A 126 6.32 12.77 -1.57
CA SER A 126 6.50 12.58 -3.02
C SER A 126 7.69 13.38 -3.57
N GLY A 127 8.08 14.48 -2.93
CA GLY A 127 9.28 15.23 -3.29
C GLY A 127 10.59 14.42 -3.23
N LEU A 128 10.63 13.35 -2.43
CA LEU A 128 11.80 12.46 -2.31
C LEU A 128 12.11 11.69 -3.61
N GLU A 129 11.15 11.61 -4.54
CA GLU A 129 11.32 10.97 -5.84
C GLU A 129 12.44 11.62 -6.67
N MET A 130 12.72 12.91 -6.46
CA MET A 130 13.80 13.65 -7.14
C MET A 130 15.18 13.14 -6.73
N ASP A 131 15.31 12.67 -5.49
CA ASP A 131 16.55 12.11 -4.93
C ASP A 131 16.61 10.58 -5.04
N ARG A 132 15.65 9.97 -5.74
CA ARG A 132 15.50 8.51 -5.90
C ARG A 132 15.32 7.77 -4.58
N VAL A 133 14.66 8.40 -3.61
CA VAL A 133 14.29 7.83 -2.32
C VAL A 133 12.80 7.49 -2.34
N PHE A 134 12.46 6.23 -2.06
CA PHE A 134 11.11 5.69 -2.27
C PHE A 134 10.58 4.95 -1.03
N LEU A 135 9.26 4.97 -0.83
CA LEU A 135 8.59 4.27 0.25
C LEU A 135 7.13 4.09 -0.15
N GLU A 136 6.74 2.94 -0.70
CA GLU A 136 5.39 2.71 -1.23
C GLU A 136 4.35 2.39 -0.13
N GLY A 137 4.21 3.33 0.80
CA GLY A 137 3.15 3.37 1.81
C GLY A 137 2.99 2.07 2.60
N THR A 138 1.74 1.68 2.82
CA THR A 138 1.39 0.45 3.55
C THR A 138 1.46 -0.82 2.69
N GLY A 139 1.95 -0.70 1.45
CA GLY A 139 2.48 -1.86 0.71
C GLY A 139 3.89 -2.21 1.18
N ALA A 140 4.75 -1.18 1.25
CA ALA A 140 6.13 -1.29 1.71
C ALA A 140 6.26 -1.38 3.24
N MET A 141 5.22 -1.04 4.00
CA MET A 141 5.23 -1.08 5.47
C MET A 141 4.02 -1.84 6.01
N VAL A 142 4.23 -2.56 7.11
CA VAL A 142 3.16 -3.10 7.95
C VAL A 142 3.26 -2.45 9.32
N LEU A 143 2.17 -1.79 9.73
CA LEU A 143 2.14 -0.98 10.94
C LEU A 143 1.48 -1.76 12.07
N ASP A 144 2.20 -1.95 13.17
CA ASP A 144 1.63 -2.31 14.45
C ASP A 144 1.27 -1.01 15.19
N HIS A 145 -0.02 -0.67 15.17
CA HIS A 145 -0.53 0.53 15.80
C HIS A 145 -0.51 0.44 17.34
N GLY A 146 -0.60 -0.78 17.89
CA GLY A 146 -0.56 -1.02 19.33
C GLY A 146 0.86 -0.94 19.89
N GLY A 147 1.79 -1.67 19.27
CA GLY A 147 3.21 -1.69 19.63
C GLY A 147 4.02 -0.51 19.10
N ARG A 148 3.43 0.32 18.22
CA ARG A 148 4.10 1.46 17.56
C ARG A 148 5.34 1.05 16.78
N VAL A 149 5.27 -0.06 16.06
CA VAL A 149 6.35 -0.54 15.19
C VAL A 149 5.94 -0.47 13.72
N ALA A 150 6.84 0.04 12.86
CA ALA A 150 6.70 -0.02 11.42
C ALA A 150 7.65 -1.09 10.87
N TYR A 151 7.11 -2.25 10.52
CA TYR A 151 7.85 -3.34 9.90
C TYR A 151 8.02 -3.07 8.42
N ALA A 152 9.24 -3.20 7.91
CA ALA A 152 9.54 -3.04 6.49
C ALA A 152 10.60 -4.04 6.02
N ALA A 153 10.30 -4.76 4.95
CA ALA A 153 11.27 -5.51 4.17
C ALA A 153 12.02 -4.54 3.25
N ARG A 154 13.35 -4.57 3.28
CA ARG A 154 14.20 -3.72 2.43
C ARG A 154 14.00 -4.08 0.95
N SER A 155 13.64 -3.08 0.15
CA SER A 155 13.44 -3.25 -1.28
C SER A 155 13.66 -1.93 -2.03
N ARG A 156 13.50 -1.93 -3.36
CA ARG A 156 13.51 -0.69 -4.18
C ARG A 156 12.37 0.27 -3.82
N ARG A 157 11.37 -0.22 -3.10
CA ARG A 157 10.13 0.47 -2.72
C ARG A 157 10.08 0.80 -1.23
N ALA A 158 11.14 0.51 -0.47
CA ALA A 158 11.24 0.73 0.97
C ALA A 158 12.66 1.22 1.34
N ASP A 159 12.91 2.51 1.12
CA ASP A 159 14.18 3.15 1.47
C ASP A 159 14.26 3.42 3.00
N PRO A 160 15.39 3.08 3.66
CA PRO A 160 15.55 3.28 5.11
C PRO A 160 15.40 4.74 5.55
N VAL A 161 15.85 5.70 4.73
CA VAL A 161 15.78 7.13 5.06
C VAL A 161 14.35 7.61 5.04
N ALA A 162 13.56 7.17 4.04
CA ALA A 162 12.14 7.49 3.99
C ALA A 162 11.38 6.83 5.15
N LEU A 163 11.69 5.58 5.48
CA LEU A 163 11.10 4.87 6.61
C LEU A 163 11.37 5.58 7.93
N GLU A 164 12.61 6.00 8.19
CA GLU A 164 12.99 6.73 9.41
C GLU A 164 12.26 8.08 9.53
N ARG A 165 12.14 8.82 8.42
CA ARG A 165 11.35 10.07 8.40
C ARG A 165 9.88 9.80 8.70
N PHE A 166 9.27 8.81 8.06
CA PHE A 166 7.89 8.40 8.34
C PHE A 166 7.72 8.05 9.83
N CYS A 167 8.59 7.20 10.36
CA CYS A 167 8.56 6.79 11.77
C CYS A 167 8.66 7.99 12.73
N THR A 168 9.56 8.94 12.44
CA THR A 168 9.70 10.18 13.21
C THR A 168 8.45 11.04 13.16
N ASN A 169 7.82 11.18 12.00
CA ASN A 169 6.64 12.02 11.84
C ASN A 169 5.36 11.42 12.45
N PHE A 170 5.21 10.09 12.39
CA PHE A 170 3.99 9.39 12.81
C PHE A 170 4.12 8.63 14.14
N GLY A 171 5.29 8.69 14.79
CA GLY A 171 5.53 8.11 16.11
C GLY A 171 5.59 6.59 16.12
N TYR A 172 6.33 6.02 15.17
CA TYR A 172 6.65 4.59 15.12
C TYR A 172 8.15 4.35 15.34
N GLU A 173 8.52 3.16 15.78
CA GLU A 173 9.87 2.64 15.74
C GLU A 173 10.08 1.84 14.43
N PRO A 174 11.12 2.12 13.64
CA PRO A 174 11.36 1.39 12.40
C PRO A 174 11.96 0.01 12.68
N MET A 175 11.33 -1.05 12.15
CA MET A 175 11.90 -2.39 12.10
C MET A 175 12.16 -2.80 10.65
N LEU A 176 13.36 -2.48 10.19
CA LEU A 176 13.84 -2.84 8.86
C LEU A 176 14.56 -4.19 8.88
N PHE A 177 14.18 -5.08 7.97
CA PHE A 177 14.78 -6.40 7.81
C PHE A 177 14.93 -6.76 6.33
N ASP A 178 15.74 -7.77 6.03
CA ASP A 178 15.87 -8.32 4.69
C ASP A 178 14.96 -9.54 4.54
N ALA A 179 14.22 -9.61 3.43
CA ALA A 179 13.40 -10.75 3.08
C ALA A 179 13.55 -11.06 1.58
N ILE A 180 13.65 -12.35 1.25
CA ILE A 180 13.87 -12.86 -0.11
C ILE A 180 12.94 -14.02 -0.42
N ASP A 181 12.59 -14.18 -1.69
CA ASP A 181 11.92 -15.38 -2.20
C ASP A 181 12.89 -16.56 -2.39
N ALA A 182 12.37 -17.67 -2.92
CA ALA A 182 13.13 -18.89 -3.17
C ALA A 182 14.27 -18.71 -4.19
N ASP A 183 14.17 -17.72 -5.08
CA ASP A 183 15.19 -17.40 -6.09
C ASP A 183 16.20 -16.36 -5.59
N GLY A 184 16.07 -15.90 -4.34
CA GLY A 184 16.91 -14.89 -3.72
C GLY A 184 16.52 -13.45 -4.09
N THR A 185 15.37 -13.24 -4.71
CA THR A 185 14.86 -11.91 -5.06
C THR A 185 14.25 -11.25 -3.84
N ALA A 186 14.59 -9.98 -3.59
CA ALA A 186 14.03 -9.24 -2.46
C ALA A 186 12.50 -9.13 -2.54
N VAL A 187 11.82 -9.36 -1.42
CA VAL A 187 10.37 -9.12 -1.30
C VAL A 187 10.11 -7.63 -1.48
N TYR A 188 9.34 -7.27 -2.51
CA TYR A 188 9.17 -5.88 -2.93
C TYR A 188 8.28 -5.06 -1.99
N HIS A 189 7.26 -5.69 -1.41
CA HIS A 189 6.30 -5.10 -0.48
C HIS A 189 6.13 -5.98 0.75
N THR A 190 6.28 -5.40 1.93
CA THR A 190 6.18 -6.10 3.23
C THR A 190 4.81 -6.74 3.44
N ASN A 191 3.73 -6.10 2.98
CA ASN A 191 2.36 -6.57 3.20
C ASN A 191 2.00 -7.87 2.44
N VAL A 192 2.83 -8.31 1.49
CA VAL A 192 2.63 -9.59 0.78
C VAL A 192 3.11 -10.79 1.60
N MET A 193 3.96 -10.55 2.62
CA MET A 193 4.52 -11.59 3.48
C MET A 193 4.07 -11.51 4.92
N MET A 194 3.51 -10.38 5.37
CA MET A 194 3.06 -10.23 6.75
C MET A 194 1.86 -9.31 6.91
N SER A 195 1.13 -9.50 8.01
CA SER A 195 0.05 -8.62 8.46
C SER A 195 -0.07 -8.65 9.99
N VAL A 196 -0.49 -7.52 10.56
CA VAL A 196 -0.82 -7.40 11.99
C VAL A 196 -2.30 -7.04 12.10
N ALA A 197 -3.08 -7.92 12.73
CA ALA A 197 -4.50 -7.75 12.99
C ALA A 197 -4.75 -7.51 14.50
N THR A 198 -6.00 -7.28 14.89
CA THR A 198 -6.36 -7.01 16.29
C THR A 198 -5.94 -8.14 17.23
N ASP A 199 -6.16 -9.39 16.82
CA ASP A 199 -6.00 -10.57 17.70
C ASP A 199 -4.90 -11.54 17.24
N PHE A 200 -4.33 -11.32 16.05
CA PHE A 200 -3.32 -12.20 15.47
C PHE A 200 -2.36 -11.44 14.54
N ALA A 201 -1.22 -12.05 14.27
CA ALA A 201 -0.31 -11.65 13.22
C ALA A 201 -0.01 -12.84 12.32
N MET A 202 0.20 -12.58 11.03
CA MET A 202 0.66 -13.57 10.06
C MET A 202 2.00 -13.11 9.52
N VAL A 203 2.99 -14.01 9.47
CA VAL A 203 4.34 -13.70 8.96
C VAL A 203 4.92 -14.92 8.25
N GLY A 204 5.37 -14.73 7.01
CA GLY A 204 6.16 -15.72 6.28
C GLY A 204 7.63 -15.71 6.72
N LEU A 205 7.93 -16.29 7.89
CA LEU A 205 9.28 -16.25 8.51
C LEU A 205 10.38 -16.92 7.65
N ASP A 206 10.01 -17.87 6.80
CA ASP A 206 10.95 -18.55 5.89
C ASP A 206 11.55 -17.59 4.85
N LEU A 207 10.88 -16.49 4.55
CA LEU A 207 11.37 -15.45 3.65
C LEU A 207 12.46 -14.58 4.29
N ILE A 208 12.62 -14.61 5.62
CA ILE A 208 13.63 -13.83 6.35
C ILE A 208 14.88 -14.69 6.52
N PRO A 209 16.04 -14.38 5.92
CA PRO A 209 17.23 -15.24 6.03
C PRO A 209 17.88 -15.21 7.42
N SER A 210 17.83 -14.05 8.09
CA SER A 210 18.48 -13.87 9.39
C SER A 210 17.68 -14.53 10.51
N ALA A 211 18.26 -15.51 11.19
CA ALA A 211 17.64 -16.20 12.31
C ALA A 211 17.42 -15.30 13.54
N GLU A 212 18.26 -14.27 13.73
CA GLU A 212 18.09 -13.28 14.82
C GLU A 212 16.93 -12.32 14.54
N ARG A 213 16.62 -12.09 13.27
CA ARG A 213 15.53 -11.20 12.84
C ARG A 213 14.18 -11.91 12.70
N ARG A 214 14.15 -13.24 12.71
CA ARG A 214 12.91 -14.04 12.79
C ARG A 214 12.35 -14.03 14.20
#